data_AF-A0A9X4LEJ9-F1
#
_entry.id   AF-A0A9X4LEJ9-F1
#
_cell.length_a   1.000
_cell.length_b   1.000
_cell.length_c   1.000
_cell.angle_alpha   90.00
_cell.angle_beta   90.00
_cell.angle_gamma   90.00
#
_symmetry.space_group_name_H-M   'P 1'
#
loop_
_entity.id
_entity.type
_entity.pdbx_description
1 polymer ?
#
loop_
_entity_poly.entity_id
_entity_poly.type
_entity_poly.pdbx_seq_one_letter_code
_entity_poly.pdbx_strand_id
1 'polypeptide(L)'
;MDLETLKLHMHITHSMEDSLIEMYKEWAESEIKDSVYPDDLTRNEEYFIDNKIFERGVFLLTSHYFQSRYAYSDIDYKTCPDGVLGTIQKLRGGYPYES
;
A
#
# COMPACT_ATOMS: atom_id res chain seq x y z
N MET A 1 5.76 2.87 7.82
CA MET A 1 4.61 3.39 8.61
C MET A 1 4.17 2.39 9.68
N ASP A 2 3.95 2.85 10.92
CA ASP A 2 3.41 2.03 12.01
C ASP A 2 1.87 1.92 11.99
N LEU A 3 1.34 0.95 12.75
CA LEU A 3 -0.10 0.66 12.79
C LEU A 3 -0.93 1.83 13.35
N GLU A 4 -0.42 2.53 14.36
CA GLU A 4 -1.14 3.63 15.02
C GLU A 4 -1.30 4.85 14.10
N THR A 5 -0.27 5.17 13.32
CA THR A 5 -0.30 6.21 12.28
C THR A 5 -1.29 5.85 11.19
N LEU A 6 -1.32 4.57 10.79
CA LEU A 6 -2.24 4.07 9.76
C LEU A 6 -3.71 4.12 10.25
N LYS A 7 -3.96 3.75 11.51
CA LYS A 7 -5.27 3.89 12.17
C LYS A 7 -5.70 5.34 12.27
N LEU A 8 -4.79 6.25 12.62
CA LEU A 8 -5.06 7.68 12.67
C LEU A 8 -5.49 8.23 11.31
N HIS A 9 -4.83 7.82 10.22
CA HIS A 9 -5.21 8.19 8.86
C HIS A 9 -6.58 7.66 8.42
N MET A 10 -6.99 6.50 8.93
CA MET A 10 -8.30 5.90 8.65
C MET A 10 -9.39 6.31 9.64
N HIS A 11 -9.06 7.16 10.63
CA HIS A 11 -9.95 7.54 11.74
C HIS A 11 -10.46 6.35 12.58
N ILE A 12 -9.65 5.30 12.73
CA ILE A 12 -9.96 4.13 13.56
C ILE A 12 -9.46 4.37 14.97
N THR A 13 -10.36 4.39 15.95
CA THR A 13 -10.03 4.64 17.37
C THR A 13 -10.05 3.38 18.23
N HIS A 14 -10.38 2.22 17.66
CA HIS A 14 -10.47 0.94 18.36
C HIS A 14 -9.38 -0.03 17.90
N SER A 15 -9.12 -1.07 18.69
CA SER A 15 -8.12 -2.11 18.40
C SER A 15 -8.70 -3.46 17.95
N MET A 16 -10.03 -3.58 17.80
CA MET A 16 -10.68 -4.87 17.47
C MET A 16 -10.21 -5.47 16.15
N GLU A 17 -9.77 -4.63 15.21
CA GLU A 17 -9.44 -5.03 13.84
C GLU A 17 -7.94 -4.86 13.55
N ASP A 18 -7.11 -4.63 14.58
CA ASP A 18 -5.69 -4.35 14.43
C ASP A 18 -4.97 -5.46 13.64
N SER A 19 -5.28 -6.73 13.92
CA SER A 19 -4.72 -7.87 13.18
C SER A 19 -5.14 -7.91 11.71
N LEU A 20 -6.35 -7.47 11.38
CA LEU A 20 -6.82 -7.40 9.99
C LEU A 20 -6.14 -6.23 9.26
N ILE A 21 -5.97 -5.10 9.94
CA ILE A 21 -5.31 -3.93 9.40
C ILE A 21 -3.83 -4.23 9.12
N GLU A 22 -3.16 -4.95 10.01
CA GLU A 22 -1.78 -5.43 9.79
C GLU A 22 -1.72 -6.36 8.56
N MET A 23 -2.63 -7.31 8.45
CA MET A 23 -2.70 -8.21 7.28
C MET A 23 -2.91 -7.44 5.96
N TYR A 24 -3.81 -6.46 5.94
CA TYR A 24 -4.03 -5.62 4.76
C TYR A 24 -2.83 -4.73 4.43
N LYS A 25 -2.08 -4.29 5.45
CA LYS A 25 -0.84 -3.56 5.28
C LYS A 25 0.22 -4.45 4.62
N GLU A 26 0.40 -5.68 5.09
CA GLU A 26 1.35 -6.64 4.51
C GLU A 26 1.02 -6.94 3.03
N TRP A 27 -0.26 -7.15 2.71
CA TRP A 27 -0.69 -7.35 1.32
C TRP A 27 -0.41 -6.13 0.46
N ALA A 28 -0.69 -4.93 0.97
CA ALA A 28 -0.44 -3.69 0.25
C ALA A 28 1.05 -3.45 0.01
N GLU A 29 1.91 -3.76 1.00
CA GLU A 29 3.36 -3.67 0.85
C GLU A 29 3.87 -4.63 -0.23
N SER A 30 3.44 -5.90 -0.21
CA SER A 30 3.81 -6.89 -1.23
C SER A 30 3.37 -6.43 -2.62
N GLU A 31 2.09 -6.09 -2.79
CA GLU A 31 1.51 -5.72 -4.09
C GLU A 31 2.24 -4.53 -4.73
N ILE A 32 2.60 -3.51 -3.93
CA ILE A 32 3.32 -2.35 -4.43
C ILE A 32 4.76 -2.70 -4.80
N LYS A 33 5.46 -3.50 -3.97
CA LYS A 33 6.83 -3.92 -4.28
C LYS A 33 6.87 -4.78 -5.55
N ASP A 34 5.97 -5.75 -5.68
CA ASP A 34 5.85 -6.63 -6.85
C ASP A 34 5.48 -5.83 -8.10
N SER A 35 4.61 -4.83 -7.93
CA SER A 35 4.30 -3.88 -8.98
C SER A 35 5.51 -3.05 -9.38
N VAL A 36 6.38 -2.63 -8.47
CA VAL A 36 7.56 -1.83 -8.81
C VAL A 36 8.65 -2.69 -9.45
N TYR A 37 8.92 -3.84 -8.85
CA TYR A 37 9.92 -4.79 -9.29
C TYR A 37 9.45 -6.23 -8.96
N PRO A 38 9.09 -7.04 -9.97
CA PRO A 38 8.40 -8.31 -9.75
C PRO A 38 9.31 -9.49 -9.35
N ASP A 39 10.63 -9.34 -9.40
CA ASP A 39 11.57 -10.39 -9.00
C ASP A 39 12.08 -10.15 -7.58
N ASP A 40 11.51 -10.90 -6.62
CA ASP A 40 11.86 -10.84 -5.21
C ASP A 40 13.34 -11.13 -4.92
N LEU A 41 14.01 -11.95 -5.73
CA LEU A 41 15.38 -12.41 -5.46
C LEU A 41 16.42 -11.32 -5.71
N THR A 42 16.13 -10.41 -6.64
CA THR A 42 17.02 -9.32 -7.05
C THR A 42 16.50 -7.96 -6.62
N ARG A 43 15.37 -7.91 -5.91
CA ARG A 43 14.76 -6.68 -5.41
C ARG A 43 15.62 -6.06 -4.30
N ASN A 44 15.96 -4.79 -4.49
CA ASN A 44 16.59 -3.95 -3.49
C ASN A 44 15.52 -3.49 -2.48
N GLU A 45 15.38 -4.27 -1.40
CA GLU A 45 14.47 -3.96 -0.30
C GLU A 45 14.80 -2.63 0.40
N GLU A 46 16.07 -2.21 0.40
CA GLU A 46 16.49 -0.96 1.05
C GLU A 46 15.89 0.28 0.39
N TYR A 47 15.57 0.21 -0.91
CA TYR A 47 14.94 1.32 -1.64
C TYR A 47 13.54 1.67 -1.13
N PHE A 48 12.84 0.70 -0.53
CA PHE A 48 11.49 0.88 -0.01
C PHE A 48 11.47 1.34 1.45
N ILE A 49 12.58 1.18 2.17
CA ILE A 49 12.72 1.64 3.56
C ILE A 49 12.76 3.17 3.59
N ASP A 50 12.01 3.77 4.52
CA ASP A 50 11.87 5.23 4.71
C ASP A 50 11.46 6.03 3.45
N ASN A 51 10.94 5.34 2.44
CA ASN A 51 10.50 5.97 1.20
C ASN A 51 9.07 6.50 1.34
N LYS A 52 8.94 7.83 1.49
CA LYS A 52 7.64 8.50 1.66
C LYS A 52 6.64 8.23 0.54
N ILE A 53 7.12 7.97 -0.68
CA ILE A 53 6.27 7.63 -1.82
C ILE A 53 5.69 6.23 -1.60
N PHE A 54 6.53 5.27 -1.21
CA PHE A 54 6.12 3.92 -0.85
C PHE A 54 5.10 3.92 0.29
N GLU A 55 5.41 4.62 1.40
CA GLU A 55 4.49 4.69 2.56
C GLU A 55 3.11 5.25 2.19
N ARG A 56 3.05 6.26 1.32
CA ARG A 56 1.79 6.82 0.83
C ARG A 56 1.00 5.80 0.00
N GLY A 57 1.69 5.03 -0.85
CA GLY A 57 1.04 3.98 -1.65
C GLY A 57 0.45 2.91 -0.77
N VAL A 58 1.23 2.43 0.19
CA VAL A 58 0.81 1.40 1.16
C VAL A 58 -0.43 1.88 1.89
N PHE A 59 -0.42 3.09 2.44
CA PHE A 59 -1.60 3.66 3.10
C PHE A 59 -2.85 3.65 2.21
N LEU A 60 -2.75 4.15 0.99
CA LEU A 60 -3.90 4.24 0.07
C LEU A 60 -4.47 2.85 -0.23
N LEU A 61 -3.61 1.87 -0.49
CA LEU A 61 -4.02 0.51 -0.80
C LEU A 61 -4.59 -0.23 0.41
N THR A 62 -3.95 -0.10 1.59
CA THR A 62 -4.47 -0.65 2.84
C THR A 62 -5.85 -0.06 3.19
N SER A 63 -6.01 1.26 3.03
CA SER A 63 -7.31 1.92 3.27
C SER A 63 -8.39 1.41 2.33
N HIS A 64 -8.02 1.11 1.07
CA HIS A 64 -8.93 0.53 0.09
C HIS A 64 -9.35 -0.89 0.50
N TYR A 65 -8.41 -1.76 0.88
CA TYR A 65 -8.74 -3.11 1.36
C TYR A 65 -9.62 -3.09 2.62
N PHE A 66 -9.35 -2.15 3.54
CA PHE A 66 -10.13 -2.03 4.76
C PHE A 66 -11.58 -1.58 4.49
N GLN A 67 -11.80 -0.67 3.53
CA GLN A 67 -13.12 -0.16 3.18
C GLN A 67 -13.90 -1.10 2.25
N SER A 68 -13.21 -1.72 1.28
CA SER A 68 -13.80 -2.57 0.25
C SER A 68 -13.62 -4.05 0.60
N ARG A 69 -14.22 -4.48 1.72
CA ARG A 69 -14.13 -5.88 2.21
C ARG A 69 -14.95 -6.89 1.39
N TYR A 70 -15.87 -6.40 0.56
CA TYR A 70 -16.76 -7.23 -0.24
C TYR A 70 -16.47 -7.03 -1.72
N ALA A 71 -16.38 -8.14 -2.46
CA ALA A 71 -16.19 -8.13 -3.91
C ALA A 71 -17.39 -7.52 -4.66
N TYR A 72 -18.55 -7.45 -4.01
CA TYR A 72 -19.77 -6.87 -4.54
C TYR A 72 -20.34 -5.87 -3.55
N SER A 73 -20.79 -4.74 -4.07
CA SER A 73 -21.43 -3.65 -3.34
C SER A 73 -22.48 -3.04 -4.25
N ASP A 74 -23.64 -2.68 -3.68
CA ASP A 74 -24.68 -1.94 -4.40
C ASP A 74 -24.30 -0.47 -4.64
N ILE A 75 -23.18 -0.03 -4.07
CA ILE A 75 -22.61 1.31 -4.22
C ILE A 75 -21.41 1.22 -5.17
N ASP A 76 -21.43 2.04 -6.23
CA ASP A 76 -20.30 2.24 -7.13
C ASP A 76 -19.11 2.87 -6.39
N TYR A 77 -18.05 2.09 -6.18
CA TYR A 77 -16.79 2.62 -5.68
C TYR A 77 -16.10 3.43 -6.78
N LYS A 78 -15.87 4.72 -6.53
CA LYS A 78 -15.01 5.52 -7.40
C LYS A 78 -13.58 5.07 -7.22
N THR A 79 -12.99 4.52 -8.27
CA THR A 79 -11.57 4.19 -8.29
C THR A 79 -10.76 5.47 -8.12
N CYS A 80 -9.72 5.43 -7.28
CA CYS A 80 -8.68 6.47 -7.23
C CYS A 80 -7.39 5.93 -7.88
N PRO A 81 -7.39 5.70 -9.22
CA PRO A 81 -6.25 5.10 -9.90
C PRO A 81 -4.99 5.95 -9.75
N ASP A 82 -5.10 7.28 -9.79
CA ASP A 82 -3.95 8.20 -9.68
C ASP A 82 -3.24 8.14 -8.33
N GLY A 83 -3.91 7.68 -7.27
CA GLY A 83 -3.33 7.53 -5.95
C GLY A 83 -2.25 6.45 -5.93
N VAL A 84 -2.65 5.21 -6.21
CA VAL A 84 -1.77 4.04 -6.13
C VAL A 84 -0.92 3.90 -7.40
N LEU A 85 -1.50 4.02 -8.61
CA LEU A 85 -0.74 3.89 -9.86
C LEU A 85 0.30 5.00 -10.01
N GLY A 86 -0.05 6.24 -9.67
CA GLY A 86 0.90 7.35 -9.69
C GLY A 86 2.06 7.14 -8.72
N THR A 87 1.83 6.45 -7.61
CA THR A 87 2.87 6.07 -6.65
C THR A 87 3.78 4.99 -7.23
N ILE A 88 3.21 3.92 -7.80
CA ILE A 88 3.96 2.83 -8.43
C ILE A 88 4.85 3.36 -9.55
N GLN A 89 4.34 4.22 -10.44
CA GLN A 89 5.12 4.76 -11.56
C GLN A 89 6.30 5.62 -11.08
N LYS A 90 6.13 6.42 -10.02
CA LYS A 90 7.22 7.20 -9.42
C LYS A 90 8.27 6.30 -8.79
N LEU A 91 7.84 5.24 -8.11
CA LEU A 91 8.74 4.25 -7.51
C LEU A 91 9.55 3.53 -8.59
N ARG A 92 8.89 3.07 -9.66
CA ARG A 92 9.56 2.46 -10.83
C ARG A 92 10.58 3.42 -11.46
N GLY A 93 10.22 4.68 -11.68
CA GLY A 93 11.12 5.66 -12.29
C GLY A 93 12.34 6.03 -11.43
N GLY A 94 12.24 5.92 -10.10
CA GLY A 94 13.35 6.17 -9.18
C GLY A 94 14.13 4.92 -8.78
N TYR A 95 13.65 3.73 -9.16
CA TYR A 95 14.26 2.47 -8.76
C TYR A 95 15.63 2.33 -9.43
N PRO A 96 16.71 1.98 -8.70
CA PRO A 96 18.02 1.79 -9.27
C PRO A 96 18.03 0.49 -10.08
N TYR A 97 17.68 0.57 -11.36
CA TYR A 97 17.94 -0.51 -12.29
C TYR A 97 19.46 -0.62 -12.44
N GLU A 98 20.02 -1.81 -12.15
CA GLU A 98 21.40 -2.10 -12.52
C GLU A 98 21.55 -1.84 -14.02
N SER A 99 22.40 -0.88 -14.36
CA SER A 99 22.76 -0.51 -15.74
C SER A 99 23.84 -1.41 -16.30
#